data_AF-A0A3R6RTJ3-F1
#
_entry.id   AF-A0A3R6RTJ3-F1
#
_cell.length_a   1.000
_cell.length_b   1.000
_cell.length_c   1.000
_cell.angle_alpha   90.00
_cell.angle_beta   90.00
_cell.angle_gamma   90.00
#
_symmetry.space_group_name_H-M   'P 1'
#
loop_
_entity.id
_entity.type
_entity.pdbx_description
1 polymer ?
#
loop_
_entity_poly.entity_id
_entity_poly.type
_entity_poly.pdbx_seq_one_letter_code
_entity_poly.pdbx_strand_id
1 'polypeptide(L)'
;MKQHPEETAEKALEESLRKDGIVLSDEEFLEVLDGVKPMIYCIMSYYREKAVKVILEAGITLEVFGDSWKKSPFGDSPYLRIHEAVDMRESLEVMEKSLISFNVMAWHKDGFTERIANSMLQRSVVLTDESTYLKGAGRDNLQMIAENAYRKAKENYTWEQSAKKLLAFIDEIDARERKCSEK
;
A
#
# COMPACT_ATOMS: atom_id res chain seq x y z
N MET A 1 -11.64 13.81 -2.51
CA MET A 1 -10.76 13.13 -1.51
C MET A 1 -11.08 13.48 -0.05
N LYS A 2 -10.69 14.62 0.54
CA LYS A 2 -10.97 14.88 1.99
C LYS A 2 -12.47 14.99 2.35
N GLN A 3 -13.31 15.45 1.42
CA GLN A 3 -14.77 15.51 1.62
C GLN A 3 -15.50 14.23 1.17
N HIS A 4 -14.82 13.43 0.36
CA HIS A 4 -15.34 12.22 -0.28
C HIS A 4 -14.27 11.12 -0.14
N PRO A 5 -14.06 10.58 1.07
CA PRO A 5 -13.00 9.60 1.35
C PRO A 5 -13.22 8.23 0.70
N GLU A 6 -14.40 7.97 0.17
CA GLU A 6 -14.77 6.76 -0.59
C GLU A 6 -14.29 6.80 -2.06
N GLU A 7 -13.92 7.98 -2.57
CA GLU A 7 -13.54 8.15 -3.97
C GLU A 7 -12.04 7.92 -4.21
N THR A 8 -11.74 7.36 -5.39
CA THR A 8 -10.37 7.19 -5.86
C THR A 8 -9.70 8.55 -6.13
N ALA A 9 -8.36 8.56 -6.13
CA ALA A 9 -7.61 9.79 -6.42
C ALA A 9 -7.82 10.24 -7.86
N GLU A 10 -7.91 9.28 -8.78
CA GLU A 10 -8.17 9.44 -10.20
C GLU A 10 -9.51 10.14 -10.41
N LYS A 11 -10.60 9.61 -9.83
CA LYS A 11 -11.92 10.23 -9.93
C LYS A 11 -11.94 11.64 -9.36
N ALA A 12 -11.32 11.84 -8.19
CA ALA A 12 -11.27 13.16 -7.57
C ALA A 12 -10.48 14.18 -8.42
N LEU A 13 -9.42 13.73 -9.10
CA LEU A 13 -8.64 14.56 -10.03
C LEU A 13 -9.44 14.88 -11.29
N GLU A 14 -10.05 13.88 -11.93
CA GLU A 14 -10.94 14.05 -13.09
C GLU A 14 -12.04 15.07 -12.81
N GLU A 15 -12.71 14.96 -11.66
CA GLU A 15 -13.76 15.89 -11.27
C GLU A 15 -13.25 17.32 -11.05
N SER A 16 -12.03 17.47 -10.54
CA SER A 16 -11.39 18.78 -10.39
C SER A 16 -11.07 19.40 -11.75
N LEU A 17 -10.41 18.65 -12.63
CA LEU A 17 -10.07 19.09 -13.98
C LEU A 17 -11.32 19.46 -14.79
N ARG A 18 -12.37 18.65 -14.68
CA ARG A 18 -13.67 18.91 -15.32
C ARG A 18 -14.33 20.21 -14.84
N LYS A 19 -14.23 20.54 -13.54
CA LYS A 19 -14.77 21.79 -12.98
C LYS A 19 -14.06 23.02 -13.55
N ASP A 20 -12.77 22.87 -13.85
CA ASP A 20 -11.94 23.93 -14.43
C ASP A 20 -12.00 23.95 -15.97
N GLY A 21 -12.77 23.06 -16.60
CA GLY A 21 -12.90 22.96 -18.06
C GLY A 21 -11.65 22.42 -18.75
N ILE A 22 -10.75 21.77 -18.01
CA ILE A 22 -9.50 21.21 -18.51
C ILE A 22 -9.77 19.81 -19.07
N VAL A 23 -9.35 19.58 -20.31
CA VAL A 23 -9.40 18.27 -20.98
C VAL A 23 -7.97 17.85 -21.28
N LEU A 24 -7.60 16.65 -20.84
CA LEU A 24 -6.27 16.07 -20.99
C LEU A 24 -6.36 14.76 -21.79
N SER A 25 -5.28 14.39 -22.48
CA SER A 25 -5.09 13.00 -22.91
C SER A 25 -4.83 12.07 -21.72
N ASP A 26 -4.86 10.76 -21.95
CA ASP A 26 -4.55 9.77 -20.90
C ASP A 26 -3.11 9.95 -20.38
N GLU A 27 -2.14 10.21 -21.27
CA GLU A 27 -0.75 10.45 -20.89
C GLU A 27 -0.61 11.73 -20.04
N GLU A 28 -1.21 12.83 -20.47
CA GLU A 28 -1.19 14.09 -19.72
C GLU A 28 -1.87 13.93 -18.35
N PHE A 29 -2.97 13.17 -18.29
CA PHE A 29 -3.65 12.87 -17.03
C PHE A 29 -2.74 12.09 -16.08
N LEU A 30 -2.00 11.08 -16.57
CA LEU A 30 -1.07 10.31 -15.77
C LEU A 30 0.09 11.15 -15.23
N GLU A 31 0.61 12.09 -16.02
CA GLU A 31 1.63 13.05 -15.57
C GLU A 31 1.11 13.95 -14.45
N VAL A 32 -0.10 14.49 -14.60
CA VAL A 32 -0.74 15.31 -13.55
C VAL A 32 -1.01 14.47 -12.30
N LEU A 33 -1.51 13.25 -12.46
CA LEU A 33 -1.78 12.32 -11.36
C LEU A 33 -0.49 12.00 -10.58
N ASP A 34 0.62 11.76 -11.27
CA ASP A 34 1.93 11.58 -10.65
C ASP A 34 2.35 12.83 -9.86
N GLY A 35 2.20 14.01 -10.45
CA GLY A 35 2.50 15.30 -9.82
C GLY A 35 1.71 15.57 -8.54
N VAL A 36 0.48 15.04 -8.41
CA VAL A 36 -0.36 15.21 -7.21
C VAL A 36 -0.18 14.12 -6.15
N LYS A 37 0.65 13.09 -6.37
CA LYS A 37 0.91 12.02 -5.39
C LYS A 37 1.30 12.52 -3.99
N PRO A 38 2.15 13.55 -3.82
CA PRO A 38 2.46 14.09 -2.49
C PRO A 38 1.20 14.56 -1.74
N MET A 39 0.24 15.16 -2.45
CA MET A 39 -1.03 15.60 -1.87
C MET A 39 -1.90 14.41 -1.47
N ILE A 40 -1.93 13.34 -2.27
CA ILE A 40 -2.59 12.07 -1.91
C ILE A 40 -2.01 11.51 -0.60
N TYR A 41 -0.68 11.50 -0.44
CA TYR A 41 -0.03 11.05 0.80
C TYR A 41 -0.32 11.95 2.01
N CYS A 42 -0.48 13.25 1.81
CA CYS A 42 -0.94 14.16 2.87
C CYS A 42 -2.34 13.78 3.35
N ILE A 43 -3.27 13.50 2.42
CA ILE A 43 -4.64 13.09 2.76
C ILE A 43 -4.65 11.71 3.45
N MET A 44 -3.90 10.73 2.94
CA MET A 44 -3.72 9.44 3.60
C MET A 44 -3.23 9.63 5.05
N SER A 45 -2.18 10.44 5.23
CA SER A 45 -1.60 10.68 6.56
C SER A 45 -2.58 11.36 7.50
N TYR A 46 -3.40 12.29 7.00
CA TYR A 46 -4.48 12.94 7.75
C TYR A 46 -5.51 11.93 8.29
N TYR A 47 -5.96 10.99 7.47
CA TYR A 47 -6.91 9.96 7.92
C TYR A 47 -6.26 8.90 8.80
N ARG A 48 -5.01 8.52 8.53
CA ARG A 48 -4.24 7.63 9.41
C ARG A 48 -4.13 8.20 10.81
N GLU A 49 -3.76 9.48 10.93
CA GLU A 49 -3.65 10.17 12.21
C GLU A 49 -5.00 10.15 12.97
N LYS A 50 -6.10 10.45 12.29
CA LYS A 50 -7.44 10.37 12.89
C LYS A 50 -7.82 8.98 13.37
N ALA A 51 -7.58 7.95 12.56
CA ALA A 51 -7.90 6.57 12.91
C ALA A 51 -7.07 6.12 14.13
N VAL A 52 -5.76 6.39 14.13
CA VAL A 52 -4.88 6.11 15.26
C VAL A 52 -5.34 6.85 16.52
N LYS A 53 -5.68 8.14 16.40
CA LYS A 53 -6.19 8.93 17.53
C LYS A 53 -7.41 8.27 18.18
N VAL A 54 -8.41 7.87 17.40
CA VAL A 54 -9.63 7.21 17.91
C VAL A 54 -9.30 5.91 18.63
N ILE A 55 -8.39 5.09 18.09
CA ILE A 55 -7.95 3.83 18.72
C ILE A 55 -7.30 4.11 20.09
N LEU A 56 -6.37 5.06 20.14
CA LEU A 56 -5.63 5.38 21.37
C LEU A 56 -6.53 6.04 22.43
N GLU A 57 -7.43 6.94 22.04
CA GLU A 57 -8.40 7.58 22.95
C GLU A 57 -9.42 6.58 23.51
N ALA A 58 -9.69 5.48 22.79
CA ALA A 58 -10.51 4.37 23.29
C ALA A 58 -9.76 3.47 24.30
N GLY A 59 -8.48 3.74 24.59
CA GLY A 59 -7.65 2.93 25.47
C GLY A 59 -7.22 1.59 24.87
N ILE A 60 -7.27 1.47 23.54
CA ILE A 60 -6.84 0.27 22.82
C ILE A 60 -5.35 0.41 22.50
N THR A 61 -4.56 -0.56 22.96
CA THR A 61 -3.13 -0.61 22.66
C THR A 61 -2.92 -0.85 21.16
N LEU A 62 -2.17 0.04 20.53
CA LEU A 62 -1.70 -0.09 19.16
C LEU A 62 -0.20 -0.38 19.17
N GLU A 63 0.19 -1.55 18.68
CA GLU A 63 1.59 -1.92 18.48
C GLU A 63 2.00 -1.63 17.04
N VAL A 64 3.05 -0.82 16.86
CA VAL A 64 3.55 -0.39 15.56
C VAL A 64 5.03 -0.68 15.42
N PHE A 65 5.47 -1.01 14.21
CA PHE A 65 6.82 -1.46 13.93
C PHE A 65 7.49 -0.51 12.93
N GLY A 66 8.72 -0.10 13.22
CA GLY A 66 9.58 0.67 12.34
C GLY A 66 9.68 2.17 12.64
N ASP A 67 10.77 2.74 12.11
CA ASP A 67 11.26 4.06 12.51
C ASP A 67 10.33 5.22 12.16
N SER A 68 9.44 5.03 11.20
CA SER A 68 8.48 6.07 10.79
C SER A 68 7.55 6.53 11.93
N TRP A 69 7.38 5.70 12.96
CA TRP A 69 6.57 6.00 14.14
C TRP A 69 7.31 6.74 15.25
N LYS A 70 8.65 6.79 15.22
CA LYS A 70 9.47 7.43 16.27
C LYS A 70 9.19 8.94 16.41
N LYS A 71 8.62 9.56 15.38
CA LYS A 71 8.17 10.97 15.38
C LYS A 71 6.64 11.12 15.38
N SER A 72 5.93 10.08 15.80
CA SER A 72 4.46 10.11 15.90
C SER A 72 4.02 11.23 16.85
N PRO A 73 2.99 12.02 16.51
CA PRO A 73 2.40 13.00 17.42
C PRO A 73 1.76 12.35 18.66
N PHE A 74 1.63 11.03 18.67
CA PHE A 74 1.08 10.25 19.78
C PHE A 74 2.15 9.50 20.59
N GLY A 75 3.43 9.88 20.46
CA GLY A 75 4.54 9.19 21.14
C GLY A 75 4.42 9.10 22.67
N ASP A 76 3.73 10.07 23.29
CA ASP A 76 3.50 10.09 24.74
C ASP A 76 2.27 9.26 25.19
N SER A 77 1.53 8.66 24.25
CA SER A 77 0.36 7.84 24.59
C SER A 77 0.80 6.54 25.25
N PRO A 78 0.25 6.17 26.43
CA PRO A 78 0.55 4.88 27.06
C PRO A 78 0.01 3.68 26.26
N TYR A 79 -0.85 3.94 25.27
CA TYR A 79 -1.45 2.94 24.40
C TYR A 79 -0.74 2.80 23.04
N LEU A 80 0.28 3.63 22.74
CA LEU A 80 1.08 3.45 21.53
C LEU A 80 2.41 2.76 21.89
N ARG A 81 2.63 1.54 21.37
CA ARG A 81 3.87 0.80 21.56
C ARG A 81 4.65 0.79 20.26
N ILE A 82 5.80 1.46 20.26
CA ILE A 82 6.66 1.57 19.09
C ILE A 82 7.79 0.55 19.23
N HIS A 83 7.86 -0.38 18.28
CA HIS A 83 8.88 -1.41 18.18
C HIS A 83 9.86 -1.07 17.05
N GLU A 84 11.05 -1.67 17.10
CA GLU A 84 12.03 -1.57 16.02
C GLU A 84 11.47 -2.12 14.69
N ALA A 85 12.08 -1.72 13.58
CA ALA A 85 11.74 -2.26 12.28
C ALA A 85 12.01 -3.77 12.26
N VAL A 86 11.07 -4.51 11.67
CA VAL A 86 11.16 -5.96 11.50
C VAL A 86 11.22 -6.30 10.02
N ASP A 87 11.82 -7.43 9.69
CA ASP A 87 11.84 -7.92 8.32
C ASP A 87 10.48 -8.50 7.89
N MET A 88 10.38 -8.92 6.62
CA MET A 88 9.15 -9.46 6.07
C MET A 88 8.66 -10.71 6.82
N ARG A 89 9.56 -11.65 7.17
CA ARG A 89 9.19 -12.88 7.87
C ARG A 89 8.69 -12.55 9.27
N GLU A 90 9.45 -11.75 10.00
CA GLU A 90 9.08 -11.30 11.35
C GLU A 90 7.74 -10.56 11.33
N SER A 91 7.47 -9.74 10.30
CA SER A 91 6.18 -9.05 10.16
C SER A 91 4.99 -10.02 10.02
N LEU A 92 5.19 -11.17 9.35
CA LEU A 92 4.15 -12.20 9.24
C LEU A 92 3.91 -12.89 10.58
N GLU A 93 4.96 -13.16 11.36
CA GLU A 93 4.83 -13.73 12.71
C GLU A 93 4.12 -12.76 13.67
N VAL A 94 4.37 -11.45 13.54
CA VAL A 94 3.64 -10.41 14.28
C VAL A 94 2.15 -10.45 13.91
N MET A 95 1.81 -10.52 12.62
CA MET A 95 0.41 -10.61 12.17
C MET A 95 -0.27 -11.88 12.69
N GLU A 96 0.40 -13.03 12.66
CA GLU A 96 -0.12 -14.31 13.17
C GLU A 96 -0.49 -14.22 14.67
N LYS A 97 0.34 -13.54 15.45
CA LYS A 97 0.12 -13.32 16.89
C LYS A 97 -0.89 -12.21 17.19
N SER A 98 -1.29 -11.43 16.18
CA SER A 98 -2.17 -10.28 16.33
C SER A 98 -3.64 -10.68 16.19
N LEU A 99 -4.47 -10.29 17.17
CA LEU A 99 -5.92 -10.47 17.07
C LEU A 99 -6.52 -9.66 15.91
N ILE A 100 -6.09 -8.40 15.79
CA ILE A 100 -6.53 -7.47 14.75
C ILE A 100 -5.29 -6.84 14.12
N SER A 101 -5.17 -6.95 12.80
CA SER A 101 -4.20 -6.22 11.99
C SER A 101 -4.84 -4.93 11.46
N PHE A 102 -4.34 -3.79 11.91
CA PHE A 102 -4.80 -2.48 11.45
C PHE A 102 -4.05 -2.06 10.17
N ASN A 103 -4.80 -1.72 9.12
CA ASN A 103 -4.30 -1.22 7.86
C ASN A 103 -4.93 0.12 7.51
N VAL A 104 -4.13 1.02 6.98
CA VAL A 104 -4.61 2.21 6.26
C VAL A 104 -4.07 2.12 4.84
N MET A 105 -4.97 2.18 3.86
CA MET A 105 -4.65 2.14 2.44
C MET A 105 -3.87 3.40 2.05
N ALA A 106 -2.93 3.26 1.11
CA ALA A 106 -2.26 4.40 0.49
C ALA A 106 -3.15 5.12 -0.54
N TRP A 107 -4.42 5.31 -0.16
CA TRP A 107 -5.49 5.91 -0.97
C TRP A 107 -5.96 5.11 -2.20
N HIS A 108 -5.61 3.82 -2.31
CA HIS A 108 -6.15 2.92 -3.33
C HIS A 108 -7.60 2.51 -3.02
N LYS A 109 -8.55 3.43 -3.22
CA LYS A 109 -9.97 3.27 -2.86
C LYS A 109 -10.77 2.30 -3.74
N ASP A 110 -10.16 1.80 -4.80
CA ASP A 110 -10.65 0.65 -5.57
C ASP A 110 -9.59 -0.46 -5.68
N GLY A 111 -8.72 -0.54 -4.68
CA GLY A 111 -7.60 -1.46 -4.66
C GLY A 111 -7.63 -2.46 -3.51
N PHE A 112 -6.64 -3.34 -3.56
CA PHE A 112 -6.31 -4.33 -2.55
C PHE A 112 -4.79 -4.30 -2.33
N THR A 113 -4.32 -4.34 -1.07
CA THR A 113 -2.88 -4.32 -0.76
C THR A 113 -2.41 -5.65 -0.20
N GLU A 114 -1.12 -5.91 -0.34
CA GLU A 114 -0.45 -7.09 0.19
C GLU A 114 -0.58 -7.18 1.72
N ARG A 115 -0.64 -6.05 2.44
CA ARG A 115 -0.87 -6.05 3.90
C ARG A 115 -2.18 -6.70 4.29
N ILE A 116 -3.25 -6.44 3.54
CA ILE A 116 -4.56 -7.08 3.78
C ILE A 116 -4.44 -8.59 3.54
N ALA A 117 -3.84 -9.01 2.42
CA ALA A 117 -3.63 -10.43 2.13
C ALA A 117 -2.80 -11.13 3.20
N ASN A 118 -1.68 -10.54 3.60
CA ASN A 118 -0.78 -11.11 4.60
C ASN A 118 -1.50 -11.31 5.93
N SER A 119 -2.23 -10.31 6.42
CA SER A 119 -3.01 -10.43 7.65
C SER A 119 -4.08 -11.53 7.56
N MET A 120 -4.79 -11.63 6.43
CA MET A 120 -5.79 -12.67 6.21
C MET A 120 -5.17 -14.08 6.18
N LEU A 121 -4.04 -14.24 5.48
CA LEU A 121 -3.31 -15.51 5.40
C LEU A 121 -2.74 -15.94 6.76
N GLN A 122 -2.35 -14.98 7.59
CA GLN A 122 -1.94 -15.21 8.98
C GLN A 122 -3.13 -15.31 9.96
N ARG A 123 -4.37 -15.34 9.44
CA ARG A 123 -5.61 -15.51 10.22
C ARG A 123 -5.88 -14.40 11.25
N SER A 124 -5.30 -13.22 11.03
CA SER A 124 -5.59 -12.02 11.80
C SER A 124 -6.82 -11.31 11.25
N VAL A 125 -7.68 -10.76 12.12
CA VAL A 125 -8.81 -9.94 11.67
C VAL A 125 -8.28 -8.63 11.08
N VAL A 126 -8.68 -8.29 9.86
CA VAL A 126 -8.23 -7.04 9.24
C VAL A 126 -9.18 -5.90 9.56
N LEU A 127 -8.66 -4.85 10.18
CA LEU A 127 -9.32 -3.56 10.30
C LEU A 127 -8.71 -2.61 9.28
N THR A 128 -9.46 -2.24 8.25
CA THR A 128 -8.98 -1.36 7.17
C THR A 128 -10.03 -0.31 6.81
N ASP A 129 -9.57 0.82 6.27
CA ASP A 129 -10.48 1.76 5.63
C ASP A 129 -11.16 1.13 4.40
N GLU A 130 -12.31 1.70 4.06
CA GLU A 130 -13.15 1.19 3.00
C GLU A 130 -12.51 1.34 1.60
N SER A 131 -12.73 0.33 0.77
CA SER A 131 -12.42 0.30 -0.67
C SER A 131 -13.59 -0.35 -1.40
N THR A 132 -13.94 0.17 -2.58
CA THR A 132 -15.00 -0.36 -3.45
C THR A 132 -14.76 -1.82 -3.80
N TYR A 133 -13.50 -2.18 -4.10
CA TYR A 133 -13.07 -3.55 -4.33
C TYR A 133 -13.38 -4.47 -3.13
N LEU A 134 -13.03 -4.03 -1.91
CA LEU A 134 -13.26 -4.83 -0.69
C LEU A 134 -14.75 -5.03 -0.41
N LYS A 135 -15.58 -4.00 -0.66
CA LYS A 135 -17.04 -4.10 -0.56
C LYS A 135 -17.64 -5.09 -1.55
N GLY A 136 -17.16 -5.08 -2.80
CA GLY A 136 -17.71 -5.91 -3.87
C GLY A 136 -17.29 -7.38 -3.81
N ALA A 137 -16.11 -7.69 -3.29
CA ALA A 137 -15.57 -9.05 -3.33
C ALA A 137 -16.23 -10.01 -2.32
N GLY A 138 -16.56 -9.55 -1.11
CA GLY A 138 -17.01 -10.43 -0.01
C GLY A 138 -15.87 -11.26 0.61
N ARG A 139 -16.05 -11.74 1.85
CA ARG A 139 -14.96 -12.33 2.66
C ARG A 139 -14.29 -13.56 2.03
N ASP A 140 -15.09 -14.52 1.57
CA ASP A 140 -14.55 -15.80 1.05
C ASP A 140 -13.77 -15.60 -0.25
N ASN A 141 -14.24 -14.72 -1.13
CA ASN A 141 -13.50 -14.35 -2.34
C ASN A 141 -12.21 -13.61 -2.00
N LEU A 142 -12.22 -12.69 -1.02
CA LEU A 142 -11.00 -11.98 -0.60
C LEU A 142 -9.94 -12.95 -0.07
N GLN A 143 -10.34 -13.98 0.68
CA GLN A 143 -9.44 -15.03 1.14
C GLN A 143 -8.84 -15.81 -0.03
N MET A 144 -9.68 -16.25 -0.97
CA MET A 144 -9.23 -16.93 -2.19
C MET A 144 -8.30 -16.06 -3.04
N ILE A 145 -8.58 -14.76 -3.15
CA ILE A 145 -7.76 -13.79 -3.88
C ILE A 145 -6.41 -13.61 -3.17
N ALA A 146 -6.38 -13.50 -1.85
CA ALA A 146 -5.16 -13.42 -1.07
C ALA A 146 -4.28 -14.67 -1.27
N GLU A 147 -4.87 -15.87 -1.20
CA GLU A 147 -4.17 -17.14 -1.43
C GLU A 147 -3.61 -17.24 -2.86
N ASN A 148 -4.42 -16.87 -3.86
CA ASN A 148 -3.99 -16.89 -5.25
C ASN A 148 -2.92 -15.84 -5.56
N ALA A 149 -3.04 -14.65 -5.01
CA ALA A 149 -2.04 -13.58 -5.16
C ALA A 149 -0.71 -13.99 -4.53
N TYR A 150 -0.73 -14.53 -3.30
CA TYR A 150 0.46 -15.03 -2.62
C TYR A 150 1.14 -16.15 -3.42
N ARG A 151 0.36 -17.14 -3.88
CA ARG A 151 0.87 -18.24 -4.70
C ARG A 151 1.49 -17.72 -6.00
N LYS A 152 0.79 -16.86 -6.75
CA LYS A 152 1.31 -16.26 -7.99
C LYS A 152 2.56 -15.42 -7.75
N ALA A 153 2.62 -14.64 -6.67
CA ALA A 153 3.79 -13.84 -6.32
C ALA A 153 5.00 -14.71 -5.98
N LYS A 154 4.79 -15.79 -5.21
CA LYS A 154 5.83 -16.77 -4.89
C LYS A 154 6.33 -17.51 -6.13
N GLU A 155 5.44 -17.81 -7.08
CA GLU A 155 5.77 -18.51 -8.32
C GLU A 155 6.44 -17.60 -9.36
N ASN A 156 6.07 -16.31 -9.46
CA ASN A 156 6.39 -15.46 -10.61
C ASN A 156 7.06 -14.11 -10.31
N TYR A 157 7.01 -13.64 -9.06
CA TYR A 157 7.42 -12.28 -8.68
C TYR A 157 8.28 -12.26 -7.43
N THR A 158 9.26 -13.15 -7.34
CA THR A 158 10.29 -13.01 -6.31
C THR A 158 11.30 -11.94 -6.72
N TRP A 159 11.87 -11.24 -5.74
CA TRP A 159 13.01 -10.33 -5.98
C TRP A 159 14.16 -11.04 -6.69
N GLU A 160 14.35 -12.33 -6.39
CA GLU A 160 15.34 -13.17 -7.05
C GLU A 160 15.06 -13.37 -8.54
N GLN A 161 13.80 -13.61 -8.93
CA GLN A 161 13.42 -13.72 -10.35
C GLN A 161 13.54 -12.38 -11.08
N SER A 162 13.17 -11.28 -10.41
CA SER A 162 13.30 -9.93 -10.97
C SER A 162 14.77 -9.52 -11.13
N ALA A 163 15.63 -9.82 -10.16
CA ALA A 163 17.07 -9.62 -10.24
C ALA A 163 17.70 -10.45 -11.35
N LYS A 164 17.31 -11.72 -11.51
CA LYS A 164 17.76 -12.58 -12.62
C LYS A 164 17.39 -12.01 -13.98
N LYS A 165 16.16 -11.50 -14.15
CA LYS A 165 15.72 -10.84 -15.38
C LYS A 165 16.52 -9.57 -15.66
N LEU A 166 16.78 -8.76 -14.63
CA LEU A 166 17.57 -7.53 -14.75
C LEU A 166 19.03 -7.84 -15.15
N LEU A 167 19.65 -8.84 -14.52
CA LEU A 167 21.01 -9.28 -14.87
C LEU A 167 21.08 -9.78 -16.32
N ALA A 168 20.13 -10.61 -16.74
CA ALA A 168 20.07 -11.07 -18.14
C ALA A 168 19.88 -9.91 -19.14
N PHE A 169 19.12 -8.89 -18.76
CA PHE A 169 18.94 -7.69 -19.58
C PHE A 169 20.22 -6.85 -19.68
N ILE A 170 20.97 -6.70 -18.58
CA ILE A 170 22.28 -6.04 -18.55
C ILE A 170 23.27 -6.79 -19.45
N ASP A 171 23.33 -8.13 -19.34
CA ASP A 171 24.19 -8.96 -20.18
C ASP A 171 23.88 -8.78 -21.69
N GLU A 172 22.60 -8.60 -22.03
CA GLU A 172 22.17 -8.36 -23.42
C GLU A 172 22.62 -6.99 -23.93
N ILE A 173 22.55 -5.94 -23.10
CA ILE A 173 23.05 -4.60 -23.43
C ILE A 173 24.57 -4.67 -23.67
N ASP A 174 25.32 -5.25 -22.74
CA ASP A 174 26.78 -5.36 -22.82
C ASP A 174 27.23 -6.15 -24.06
N ALA A 175 26.46 -7.17 -24.47
CA ALA A 175 26.73 -7.94 -25.67
C ALA A 175 26.45 -7.14 -26.96
N ARG A 176 25.45 -6.25 -26.95
CA ARG A 176 25.15 -5.35 -28.08
C ARG A 176 26.20 -4.26 -28.22
N GLU A 177 26.65 -3.67 -27.11
CA GLU A 177 27.68 -2.64 -27.12
C GLU A 177 29.03 -3.18 -27.63
N ARG A 178 29.44 -4.36 -27.18
CA ARG A 178 30.65 -5.05 -27.68
C ARG A 178 30.62 -5.29 -29.19
N LYS A 179 29.47 -5.73 -29.72
CA LYS A 179 29.28 -5.91 -31.18
C LYS A 179 29.31 -4.61 -31.97
N CYS A 180 28.96 -3.48 -31.36
CA CYS A 180 29.05 -2.17 -31.98
C CYS A 180 30.48 -1.60 -31.97
N SER A 181 31.30 -1.97 -30.99
CA SER A 181 32.71 -1.54 -30.89
C SER A 181 33.70 -2.33 -31.77
N GLU A 182 33.28 -3.47 -32.34
CA GLU A 182 34.10 -4.32 -33.22
C GLU A 182 33.89 -4.03 -34.72
N LYS A 183 33.17 -2.95 -35.07
CA LYS A 183 33.02 -2.42 -36.43
C LYS A 183 33.75 -1.10 -36.58
#